data_AF-A0A2I2FHA1-F1
#
_entry.id   AF-A0A2I2FHA1-F1
#
_cell.length_a   1.000
_cell.length_b   1.000
_cell.length_c   1.000
_cell.angle_alpha   90.00
_cell.angle_beta   90.00
_cell.angle_gamma   90.00
#
_symmetry.space_group_name_H-M   'P 1'
#
loop_
_entity.id
_entity.type
_entity.pdbx_description
1 polymer ?
#
loop_
_entity_poly.entity_id
_entity_poly.type
_entity_poly.pdbx_seq_one_letter_code
_entity_poly.pdbx_strand_id
1 'polypeptide(L)'
;MAYELSIEIFGLGEDPRHRSHWGFVINRPSQLVGDLLHVKLLDLDRLWYEFEPRMSTPLVTMQAVGKVKLGELTDLQRQEAIRVISSERAPRDGKKKCQDWVFDTLLSLEVNELVPPGTCQFWKGMVGKPARSVRGAVGDKWMGLKK
;
A
#
# COMPACT_ATOMS: atom_id res chain seq x y z
N MET A 1 -7.32 -19.44 -6.99
CA MET A 1 -7.13 -18.08 -6.41
C MET A 1 -6.27 -18.24 -5.18
N ALA A 2 -5.07 -17.63 -5.13
CA ALA A 2 -4.09 -17.95 -4.09
C ALA A 2 -3.79 -16.76 -3.16
N TYR A 3 -3.80 -15.52 -3.67
CA TYR A 3 -3.37 -14.35 -2.91
C TYR A 3 -4.32 -13.16 -3.06
N GLU A 4 -4.30 -12.26 -2.09
CA GLU A 4 -4.93 -10.95 -2.11
C GLU A 4 -3.85 -9.87 -2.18
N LEU A 5 -4.06 -8.89 -3.04
CA LEU A 5 -3.28 -7.64 -3.04
C LEU A 5 -4.10 -6.56 -2.35
N SER A 6 -3.47 -5.87 -1.39
CA SER A 6 -4.12 -4.85 -0.57
C SER A 6 -3.20 -3.67 -0.31
N ILE A 7 -3.78 -2.53 0.09
CA ILE A 7 -3.04 -1.42 0.68
C ILE A 7 -3.27 -1.45 2.19
N GLU A 8 -2.18 -1.49 2.95
CA GLU A 8 -2.20 -1.24 4.39
C GLU A 8 -1.92 0.23 4.68
N ILE A 9 -2.69 0.77 5.62
CA ILE A 9 -2.58 2.15 6.08
C ILE A 9 -2.09 2.15 7.51
N PHE A 10 -0.99 2.85 7.74
CA PHE A 10 -0.28 2.93 9.01
C PHE A 10 -0.41 4.34 9.60
N GLY A 11 -0.84 4.41 10.85
CA GLY A 11 -1.13 5.68 11.52
C GLY A 11 -2.40 6.38 10.99
N LEU A 12 -2.90 7.34 11.77
CA LEU A 12 -4.16 8.01 11.47
C LEU A 12 -4.04 9.09 10.39
N GLY A 13 -2.86 9.68 10.23
CA GLY A 13 -2.61 10.73 9.22
C GLY A 13 -3.38 12.02 9.47
N GLU A 14 -3.69 12.33 10.74
CA GLU A 14 -4.46 13.51 11.15
C GLU A 14 -3.64 14.81 11.11
N ASP A 15 -2.30 14.72 11.18
CA ASP A 15 -1.42 15.87 10.95
C ASP A 15 -1.10 15.97 9.45
N PRO A 16 -1.40 17.10 8.78
CA PRO A 16 -1.05 17.32 7.38
C PRO A 16 0.44 17.17 7.05
N ARG A 17 1.33 17.38 8.04
CA ARG A 17 2.78 17.19 7.93
C ARG A 17 3.19 15.72 8.09
N HIS A 18 2.43 14.96 8.88
CA HIS A 18 2.64 13.53 9.17
C HIS A 18 1.45 12.70 8.69
N ARG A 19 1.30 12.62 7.36
CA ARG A 19 0.29 11.79 6.70
C ARG A 19 0.45 10.31 7.07
N SER A 20 -0.63 9.54 6.94
CA SER A 20 -0.58 8.09 7.16
C SER A 20 0.38 7.44 6.17
N HIS A 21 1.20 6.52 6.65
CA HIS A 21 2.09 5.75 5.79
C HIS A 21 1.29 4.66 5.07
N TRP A 22 1.58 4.41 3.79
CA TRP A 22 0.91 3.37 2.99
C TRP A 22 1.94 2.34 2.50
N GLY A 23 1.51 1.09 2.38
CA GLY A 23 2.30 0.01 1.78
C GLY A 23 1.41 -1.03 1.13
N PHE A 24 1.95 -1.80 0.20
CA PHE A 24 1.25 -2.92 -0.39
C PHE A 24 1.46 -4.17 0.45
N VAL A 25 0.40 -4.96 0.63
CA VAL A 25 0.48 -6.27 1.24
C VAL A 25 -0.07 -7.31 0.29
N ILE A 26 0.69 -8.40 0.12
CA ILE A 26 0.27 -9.60 -0.58
C ILE A 26 0.23 -10.76 0.42
N ASN A 27 -0.95 -11.35 0.62
CA ASN A 27 -1.10 -12.46 1.55
C ASN A 27 -2.15 -13.44 1.03
N ARG A 28 -2.08 -14.72 1.47
CA ARG A 28 -3.21 -15.62 1.21
C ARG A 28 -4.38 -15.24 2.12
N PRO A 29 -5.64 -15.41 1.68
CA PRO A 29 -6.79 -15.23 2.55
C PRO A 29 -6.63 -16.02 3.86
N SER A 30 -7.03 -15.42 4.98
CA SER A 30 -6.97 -16.02 6.33
C SER A 30 -5.57 -16.32 6.88
N GLN A 31 -4.49 -16.09 6.12
CA GLN A 31 -3.12 -16.19 6.64
C GLN A 31 -2.73 -14.89 7.35
N LEU A 32 -2.09 -15.04 8.52
CA LEU A 32 -1.52 -13.93 9.28
C LEU A 32 -0.11 -13.56 8.84
N VAL A 33 0.40 -14.21 7.80
CA VAL A 33 1.72 -13.99 7.21
C VAL A 33 1.53 -13.53 5.78
N GLY A 34 2.33 -12.54 5.37
CA GLY A 34 2.32 -12.02 4.01
C GLY A 34 3.58 -11.24 3.69
N ASP A 35 3.60 -10.65 2.50
CA ASP A 35 4.68 -9.82 2.01
C ASP A 35 4.25 -8.36 2.11
N LEU A 36 4.99 -7.56 2.86
CA LEU A 36 4.84 -6.10 2.87
C LEU A 36 5.86 -5.49 1.92
N LEU A 37 5.37 -4.71 0.96
CA LEU A 37 6.18 -4.00 -0.02
C LEU A 37 5.89 -2.50 0.17
N HIS A 38 6.83 -1.80 0.80
CA HIS A 38 6.65 -0.40 1.15
C HIS A 38 7.94 0.38 1.01
N VAL A 39 7.81 1.71 1.06
CA VAL A 39 8.96 2.59 1.18
C VAL A 39 9.10 3.07 2.63
N LYS A 40 10.30 3.00 3.19
CA LYS A 40 10.64 3.49 4.51
C LYS A 40 11.23 4.88 4.42
N LEU A 41 10.79 5.77 5.30
CA LEU A 41 11.37 7.10 5.43
C LEU A 41 12.77 6.98 6.05
N LEU A 42 13.79 7.47 5.35
CA LEU A 42 15.16 7.56 5.82
C LEU A 42 15.46 8.94 6.42
N ASP A 43 14.96 10.00 5.79
CA ASP A 43 15.21 11.39 6.19
C ASP A 43 13.93 12.22 5.97
N LEU A 44 13.38 12.76 7.06
CA LEU A 44 12.14 13.53 7.03
C LEU A 44 12.32 14.91 6.38
N ASP A 45 13.46 15.56 6.61
CA ASP A 45 13.72 16.92 6.12
C ASP A 45 13.96 16.91 4.62
N ARG A 46 14.65 15.86 4.13
CA ARG A 46 14.91 15.66 2.70
C ARG A 46 13.81 14.88 1.99
N LEU A 47 12.82 14.34 2.72
CA LEU A 47 11.82 13.38 2.24
C LEU A 47 12.47 12.26 1.40
N TRP A 48 13.51 11.66 1.96
CA TRP A 48 14.17 10.52 1.32
C TRP A 48 13.56 9.23 1.81
N TYR A 49 13.20 8.40 0.85
CA TYR A 49 12.66 7.08 1.09
C TYR A 49 13.54 6.02 0.45
N GLU A 50 13.39 4.81 0.97
CA GLU A 50 14.02 3.61 0.44
C GLU A 50 13.00 2.48 0.40
N PHE A 51 13.01 1.71 -0.68
CA PHE A 51 12.18 0.52 -0.79
C PHE A 51 12.68 -0.54 0.20
N GLU A 52 11.81 -0.98 1.11
CA GLU A 52 12.10 -1.99 2.12
C GLU A 52 11.07 -3.12 2.00
N PRO A 53 11.37 -4.20 1.24
CA PRO A 53 10.49 -5.36 1.18
C PRO A 53 10.64 -6.20 2.46
N ARG A 54 9.52 -6.62 3.03
CA ARG A 54 9.47 -7.57 4.16
C ARG A 54 8.66 -8.79 3.74
N MET A 55 9.38 -9.82 3.30
CA MET A 55 8.79 -11.06 2.81
C MET A 55 8.40 -11.98 3.96
N SER A 56 7.33 -12.77 3.80
CA SER A 56 6.90 -13.79 4.77
C SER A 56 6.83 -13.27 6.23
N THR A 57 6.38 -12.05 6.42
CA THR A 57 6.34 -11.38 7.73
C THR A 57 4.94 -11.50 8.38
N PRO A 58 4.85 -11.68 9.71
CA PRO A 58 3.57 -11.61 10.42
C PRO A 58 2.90 -10.23 10.27
N LEU A 59 1.72 -10.20 9.68
CA LEU A 59 0.95 -8.98 9.38
C LEU A 59 0.47 -8.26 10.64
N VAL A 60 0.30 -8.99 11.75
CA VAL A 60 -0.10 -8.43 13.05
C VAL A 60 0.94 -7.51 13.67
N THR A 61 2.21 -7.60 13.25
CA THR A 61 3.30 -6.80 13.84
C THR A 61 3.40 -5.40 13.24
N MET A 62 2.63 -5.09 12.19
CA MET A 62 2.88 -3.92 11.36
C MET A 62 2.14 -2.64 11.81
N GLN A 63 1.32 -2.70 12.88
CA GLN A 63 0.61 -1.53 13.45
C GLN A 63 -0.30 -0.77 12.45
N ALA A 64 -0.73 -1.42 11.37
CA ALA A 64 -1.69 -0.83 10.44
C ALA A 64 -3.03 -0.55 11.14
N VAL A 65 -3.62 0.61 10.83
CA VAL A 65 -4.96 1.00 11.32
C VAL A 65 -6.07 0.39 10.45
N GLY A 66 -5.73 -0.07 9.25
CA GLY A 66 -6.58 -0.90 8.44
C GLY A 66 -5.95 -1.28 7.11
N LYS A 67 -6.65 -2.16 6.40
CA LYS A 67 -6.24 -2.78 5.15
C LYS A 67 -7.38 -2.65 4.13
N VAL A 68 -7.07 -2.33 2.89
CA VAL A 68 -8.05 -2.20 1.81
C VAL A 68 -7.69 -3.18 0.69
N LYS A 69 -8.57 -4.14 0.41
CA LYS A 69 -8.37 -5.11 -0.68
C LYS A 69 -8.49 -4.42 -2.03
N LEU A 70 -7.48 -4.58 -2.88
CA LEU A 70 -7.45 -4.07 -4.26
C LEU A 70 -7.93 -5.15 -5.25
N GLY A 71 -7.51 -6.40 -5.04
CA GLY A 71 -7.82 -7.49 -5.96
C GLY A 71 -7.29 -8.83 -5.49
N GLU A 72 -7.52 -9.85 -6.31
CA GLU A 72 -7.03 -11.21 -6.09
C GLU A 72 -6.00 -11.56 -7.16
N LEU A 73 -5.00 -12.33 -6.76
CA LEU A 73 -3.90 -12.73 -7.61
C LEU A 73 -3.77 -14.26 -7.65
N THR A 74 -3.43 -14.77 -8.83
CA THR A 74 -2.83 -16.11 -9.00
C THR A 74 -1.38 -16.10 -8.50
N ASP A 75 -0.74 -17.27 -8.41
CA ASP A 75 0.69 -17.37 -8.07
C ASP A 75 1.57 -16.60 -9.07
N LEU A 76 1.25 -16.67 -10.37
CA LEU A 76 1.99 -15.94 -11.41
C LEU A 76 1.80 -14.42 -11.27
N GLN A 77 0.56 -13.97 -11.10
CA GLN A 77 0.26 -12.55 -10.90
C GLN A 77 0.85 -12.01 -9.60
N ARG A 78 1.00 -12.83 -8.55
CA ARG A 78 1.72 -12.43 -7.33
C ARG A 78 3.18 -12.12 -7.63
N GLN A 79 3.88 -12.99 -8.34
CA GLN A 79 5.29 -12.76 -8.69
C GLN A 79 5.44 -11.51 -9.56
N GLU A 80 4.50 -11.32 -10.49
CA GLU A 80 4.46 -10.14 -11.34
C GLU A 80 4.20 -8.86 -10.54
N ALA A 81 3.24 -8.87 -9.60
CA ALA A 81 2.98 -7.73 -8.71
C ALA A 81 4.20 -7.38 -7.86
N ILE A 82 4.89 -8.37 -7.29
CA ILE A 82 6.14 -8.13 -6.54
C ILE A 82 7.18 -7.47 -7.44
N ARG A 83 7.35 -7.96 -8.68
CA ARG A 83 8.30 -7.40 -9.65
C ARG A 83 7.96 -5.95 -10.00
N VAL A 84 6.71 -5.67 -10.34
CA VAL A 84 6.24 -4.31 -10.68
C VAL A 84 6.45 -3.37 -9.50
N ILE A 85 6.00 -3.74 -8.30
CA ILE A 85 6.14 -2.91 -7.09
C ILE A 85 7.60 -2.65 -6.76
N SER A 86 8.46 -3.68 -6.85
CA SER A 86 9.89 -3.55 -6.53
C SER A 86 10.67 -2.75 -7.58
N SER A 87 10.13 -2.61 -8.79
CA SER A 87 10.74 -1.81 -9.85
C SER A 87 10.45 -0.31 -9.74
N GLU A 88 9.41 0.06 -8.97
CA GLU A 88 9.05 1.47 -8.78
C GLU A 88 10.07 2.18 -7.89
N ARG A 89 10.63 3.28 -8.39
CA ARG A 89 11.73 3.96 -7.71
C ARG A 89 11.24 4.66 -6.44
N ALA A 90 11.87 4.34 -5.31
CA ALA A 90 11.58 5.03 -4.06
C ALA A 90 11.85 6.56 -4.18
N PRO A 91 10.96 7.42 -3.66
CA PRO A 91 11.13 8.87 -3.73
C PRO A 91 12.39 9.37 -3.02
N ARG A 92 13.17 10.21 -3.70
CA ARG A 92 14.32 10.94 -3.13
C ARG A 92 14.42 12.38 -3.66
N ASP A 93 13.28 12.97 -4.00
CA ASP A 93 13.17 14.24 -4.71
C ASP A 93 12.80 15.44 -3.81
N GLY A 94 12.63 15.21 -2.49
CA GLY A 94 12.22 16.25 -1.55
C GLY A 94 10.76 16.68 -1.68
N LYS A 95 9.95 15.99 -2.50
CA LYS A 95 8.58 16.38 -2.81
C LYS A 95 7.58 15.26 -2.55
N LYS A 96 7.82 14.10 -3.17
CA LYS A 96 6.92 12.94 -3.09
C LYS A 96 7.05 12.26 -1.72
N LYS A 97 5.90 11.83 -1.19
CA LYS A 97 5.79 11.05 0.05
C LYS A 97 5.44 9.59 -0.28
N CYS A 98 5.36 8.74 0.74
CA CYS A 98 5.04 7.32 0.55
C CYS A 98 3.70 7.07 -0.16
N GLN A 99 2.68 7.90 0.10
CA GLN A 99 1.38 7.79 -0.56
C GLN A 99 1.47 8.07 -2.07
N ASP A 100 2.33 9.00 -2.47
CA ASP A 100 2.57 9.33 -3.88
C ASP A 100 3.27 8.15 -4.57
N TRP A 101 4.25 7.50 -3.91
CA TRP A 101 4.87 6.28 -4.42
C TRP A 101 3.86 5.13 -4.58
N VAL A 102 2.96 4.93 -3.60
CA VAL A 102 1.90 3.92 -3.72
C VAL A 102 0.96 4.25 -4.88
N PHE A 103 0.59 5.51 -5.08
CA PHE A 103 -0.22 5.94 -6.22
C PHE A 103 0.49 5.71 -7.57
N ASP A 104 1.75 6.11 -7.69
CA ASP A 104 2.55 5.88 -8.91
C ASP A 104 2.67 4.37 -9.20
N THR A 105 2.93 3.57 -8.18
CA THR A 105 2.98 2.11 -8.29
C THR A 105 1.64 1.51 -8.74
N LEU A 106 0.51 2.04 -8.24
CA LEU A 106 -0.81 1.59 -8.66
C LEU A 106 -1.04 1.77 -10.16
N LEU A 107 -0.53 2.86 -10.76
CA LEU A 107 -0.63 3.08 -12.21
C LEU A 107 0.01 1.93 -12.97
N SER A 108 1.22 1.54 -12.56
CA SER A 108 1.93 0.40 -13.12
C SER A 108 1.17 -0.91 -12.90
N LEU A 109 0.60 -1.14 -11.70
CA LEU A 109 -0.20 -2.33 -11.40
C LEU A 109 -1.48 -2.42 -12.26
N GLU A 110 -2.16 -1.30 -12.50
CA GLU A 110 -3.39 -1.26 -13.29
C GLU A 110 -3.10 -1.48 -14.78
N VAL A 111 -2.03 -0.88 -15.32
CA VAL A 111 -1.58 -1.10 -16.70
C VAL A 111 -1.22 -2.57 -16.96
N ASN A 112 -0.69 -3.27 -15.94
CA ASN A 112 -0.37 -4.71 -16.02
C ASN A 112 -1.55 -5.62 -15.65
N GLU A 113 -2.77 -5.07 -15.52
CA GLU A 113 -4.00 -5.82 -15.18
C GLU A 113 -3.91 -6.61 -13.86
N LEU A 114 -3.07 -6.15 -12.92
CA LEU A 114 -2.90 -6.76 -11.59
C LEU A 114 -3.89 -6.21 -10.56
N VAL A 115 -4.57 -5.12 -10.89
CA VAL A 115 -5.68 -4.55 -10.12
C VAL A 115 -6.82 -4.19 -11.08
N PRO A 116 -8.07 -4.11 -10.61
CA PRO A 116 -9.20 -3.76 -11.47
C PRO A 116 -9.07 -2.38 -12.09
N PRO A 117 -9.61 -2.16 -13.30
CA PRO A 117 -9.70 -0.84 -13.91
C PRO A 117 -10.40 0.19 -13.00
N GLY A 118 -9.92 1.43 -13.01
CA GLY A 118 -10.41 2.54 -12.19
C GLY A 118 -9.80 2.61 -10.78
N THR A 119 -8.94 1.66 -10.40
CA THR A 119 -8.29 1.64 -9.08
C THR A 119 -7.45 2.90 -8.86
N CYS A 120 -6.64 3.30 -9.83
CA CYS A 120 -5.79 4.49 -9.76
C CYS A 120 -6.61 5.76 -9.65
N GLN A 121 -7.68 5.87 -10.44
CA GLN A 121 -8.54 7.06 -10.42
C GLN A 121 -9.15 7.27 -9.02
N PHE A 122 -9.60 6.19 -8.38
CA PHE A 122 -10.09 6.24 -7.02
C PHE A 122 -8.99 6.67 -6.03
N TRP A 123 -7.83 6.01 -6.05
CA TRP A 123 -6.76 6.25 -5.08
C TRP A 123 -6.08 7.61 -5.24
N LYS A 124 -6.07 8.19 -6.44
CA LYS A 124 -5.65 9.58 -6.67
C LYS A 124 -6.42 10.56 -5.77
N GLY A 125 -7.73 10.34 -5.60
CA GLY A 125 -8.58 11.14 -4.73
C GLY A 125 -8.38 10.88 -3.24
N MET A 126 -7.58 9.88 -2.86
CA MET A 126 -7.28 9.51 -1.48
C MET A 126 -5.91 10.00 -0.99
N VAL A 127 -5.00 10.34 -1.91
CA VAL A 127 -3.68 10.88 -1.55
C VAL A 127 -3.85 12.12 -0.68
N GLY A 128 -3.10 12.18 0.42
CA GLY A 128 -3.14 13.25 1.40
C GLY A 128 -4.26 13.16 2.44
N LYS A 129 -5.22 12.25 2.27
CA LYS A 129 -6.35 12.12 3.21
C LYS A 129 -5.97 11.29 4.45
N PRO A 130 -6.55 11.62 5.63
CA PRO A 130 -6.37 10.81 6.83
C PRO A 130 -7.06 9.45 6.68
N ALA A 131 -6.63 8.47 7.48
CA ALA A 131 -7.14 7.10 7.45
C ALA A 131 -8.66 7.04 7.64
N ARG A 132 -9.25 7.92 8.47
CA ARG A 132 -10.71 8.01 8.66
C ARG A 132 -11.46 8.32 7.37
N SER A 133 -10.90 9.21 6.55
CA SER A 133 -11.51 9.64 5.30
C SER A 133 -11.36 8.56 4.24
N VAL A 134 -10.21 7.85 4.22
CA VAL A 134 -10.02 6.69 3.34
C VAL A 134 -11.02 5.59 3.72
N ARG A 135 -11.14 5.25 5.01
CA ARG A 135 -12.12 4.28 5.51
C ARG A 135 -13.55 4.62 5.09
N GLY A 136 -13.96 5.88 5.26
CA GLY A 136 -15.28 6.33 4.83
C GLY A 136 -15.51 6.20 3.33
N ALA A 137 -14.48 6.47 2.51
CA ALA A 137 -14.56 6.40 1.06
C ALA A 137 -14.55 4.96 0.50
N VAL A 138 -13.80 4.04 1.11
CA VAL A 138 -13.73 2.64 0.66
C VAL A 138 -14.87 1.78 1.19
N GLY A 139 -15.56 2.23 2.23
CA GLY A 139 -16.72 1.55 2.83
C GLY A 139 -16.39 0.12 3.25
N ASP A 140 -17.18 -0.83 2.77
CA ASP A 140 -17.09 -2.26 3.12
C ASP A 140 -15.79 -2.94 2.68
N LYS A 141 -15.02 -2.30 1.79
CA LYS A 141 -13.68 -2.79 1.42
C LYS A 141 -12.64 -2.56 2.52
N TRP A 142 -12.97 -1.78 3.54
CA TRP A 142 -12.11 -1.55 4.70
C TRP A 142 -12.12 -2.75 5.65
N MET A 143 -10.98 -3.41 5.78
CA MET A 143 -10.75 -4.38 6.83
C MET A 143 -10.07 -3.68 8.01
N GLY A 144 -10.83 -3.53 9.10
CA GLY A 144 -10.28 -3.07 10.37
C GLY A 144 -9.36 -4.12 10.96
N LEU A 145 -8.10 -3.76 11.20
CA LEU A 145 -7.18 -4.62 11.93
C LEU A 145 -7.41 -4.36 13.42
N LYS A 146 -8.02 -5.33 14.12
CA LYS A 146 -8.20 -5.24 15.57
C LYS A 146 -6.82 -5.25 16.21
N LYS A 147 -6.54 -4.24 17.05
CA LYS A 147 -5.41 -4.23 17.97
C LYS A 147 -5.61 -5.27 19.07
#